data_AF-A0A7Y3J9T1-F1
#
_entry.id   AF-A0A7Y3J9T1-F1
#
_cell.length_a   1.000
_cell.length_b   1.000
_cell.length_c   1.000
_cell.angle_alpha   90.00
_cell.angle_beta   90.00
_cell.angle_gamma   90.00
#
_symmetry.space_group_name_H-M   'P 1'
#
loop_
_entity.id
_entity.type
_entity.pdbx_description
1 polymer ?
#
loop_
_entity_poly.entity_id
_entity_poly.type
_entity_poly.pdbx_seq_one_letter_code
_entity_poly.pdbx_strand_id
1 'polypeptide(L)'
;MGRIAFIGAGPGAADLITLRGARLLGQADVVLSDALVDPALRELAPQATWIDVGKRGFRGGAAQAMINALLLRHGRAQALVVRLKGGDPSIFGRLEEELQAVAAAGLQAEVVPGVTAALAAAADTRLPLTRRGHGRSVSLSTAVTFERLQATAASQPLPVAEEQGPVNRSAPVGAAGDEPRRRLGAETAETTRGDATRSPTGTAPASHSADTEVFYMAGRQLATLSRQLMATGWPATTPTSVVSRAGCTDSLYSAHPLAELGQAAMLHQGRPTVVIVGVGASPPGPRGPCSAARPADRTPLHPAQPHLHTNPLQND
;
A
#
# COMPACT_ATOMS: atom_id res chain seq x y z
N MET A 1 8.39 -10.88 -32.16
CA MET A 1 8.37 -11.22 -30.72
C MET A 1 7.08 -10.68 -30.14
N GLY A 2 6.33 -11.49 -29.39
CA GLY A 2 5.10 -11.04 -28.74
C GLY A 2 5.36 -10.15 -27.53
N ARG A 3 4.32 -9.42 -27.12
CA ARG A 3 4.32 -8.61 -25.88
C ARG A 3 3.28 -9.11 -24.90
N ILE A 4 3.54 -8.90 -23.61
CA ILE A 4 2.65 -9.26 -22.51
C ILE A 4 2.17 -7.97 -21.83
N ALA A 5 0.86 -7.77 -21.75
CA ALA A 5 0.26 -6.65 -21.02
C ALA A 5 -0.33 -7.13 -19.69
N PHE A 6 0.19 -6.64 -18.57
CA PHE A 6 -0.35 -6.84 -17.24
C PHE A 6 -1.37 -5.75 -16.96
N ILE A 7 -2.65 -6.10 -16.93
CA ILE A 7 -3.75 -5.14 -16.85
C ILE A 7 -4.49 -5.29 -15.52
N GLY A 8 -4.62 -4.20 -14.79
CA GLY A 8 -5.56 -4.10 -13.68
C GLY A 8 -6.99 -4.05 -14.17
N ALA A 9 -7.76 -5.08 -13.86
CA ALA A 9 -9.17 -5.21 -14.24
C ALA A 9 -10.10 -4.28 -13.44
N GLY A 10 -9.61 -3.70 -12.34
CA GLY A 10 -10.46 -3.06 -11.35
C GLY A 10 -10.92 -4.05 -10.26
N PRO A 11 -11.61 -3.56 -9.24
CA PRO A 11 -11.87 -4.29 -7.99
C PRO A 11 -13.00 -5.34 -8.11
N GLY A 12 -13.73 -5.33 -9.22
CA GLY A 12 -15.03 -5.94 -9.34
C GLY A 12 -15.65 -5.57 -10.68
N ALA A 13 -16.56 -4.59 -10.70
CA ALA A 13 -17.30 -4.23 -11.90
C ALA A 13 -16.42 -3.92 -13.12
N ALA A 14 -16.84 -4.44 -14.28
CA ALA A 14 -16.13 -4.30 -15.54
C ALA A 14 -15.87 -2.84 -15.98
N ASP A 15 -16.73 -1.90 -15.59
CA ASP A 15 -16.62 -0.47 -15.94
C ASP A 15 -15.53 0.28 -15.13
N LEU A 16 -14.96 -0.36 -14.11
CA LEU A 16 -13.82 0.17 -13.36
C LEU A 16 -12.46 -0.20 -13.97
N ILE A 17 -12.44 -0.90 -15.10
CA ILE A 17 -11.24 -1.04 -15.93
C ILE A 17 -10.84 0.33 -16.51
N THR A 18 -9.55 0.57 -16.65
CA THR A 18 -9.09 1.81 -17.30
C THR A 18 -9.32 1.76 -18.82
N LEU A 19 -9.48 2.93 -19.46
CA LEU A 19 -9.59 3.01 -20.93
C LEU A 19 -8.40 2.36 -21.65
N ARG A 20 -7.18 2.51 -21.11
CA ARG A 20 -5.99 1.83 -21.64
C ARG A 20 -6.12 0.31 -21.51
N GLY A 21 -6.60 -0.16 -20.36
CA GLY A 21 -6.82 -1.58 -20.10
C GLY A 21 -7.84 -2.20 -21.05
N ALA A 22 -9.01 -1.58 -21.20
CA ALA A 22 -10.05 -2.02 -22.13
C ALA A 22 -9.56 -2.08 -23.59
N ARG A 23 -8.86 -1.02 -24.04
CA ARG A 23 -8.31 -0.95 -25.40
C ARG A 23 -7.30 -2.07 -25.70
N LEU A 24 -6.41 -2.39 -24.76
CA LEU A 24 -5.43 -3.46 -24.93
C LEU A 24 -6.06 -4.85 -24.79
N LEU A 25 -7.02 -5.01 -23.87
CA LEU A 25 -7.80 -6.24 -23.73
C LEU A 25 -8.51 -6.58 -25.04
N GLY A 26 -9.15 -5.61 -25.68
CA GLY A 26 -9.83 -5.82 -26.97
C GLY A 26 -8.91 -6.13 -28.15
N GLN A 27 -7.60 -6.01 -28.01
CA GLN A 27 -6.60 -6.41 -29.01
C GLN A 27 -5.93 -7.76 -28.69
N ALA A 28 -6.26 -8.37 -27.56
CA ALA A 28 -5.57 -9.56 -27.09
C ALA A 28 -5.85 -10.78 -27.99
N ASP A 29 -4.83 -11.59 -28.20
CA ASP A 29 -4.97 -12.92 -28.80
C ASP A 29 -5.32 -13.96 -27.71
N VAL A 30 -4.73 -13.79 -26.52
CA VAL A 30 -4.89 -14.68 -25.36
C VAL A 30 -5.02 -13.85 -24.09
N VAL A 31 -5.95 -14.22 -23.21
CA VAL A 31 -6.17 -13.57 -21.91
C VAL A 31 -6.03 -14.59 -20.78
N LEU A 32 -5.05 -14.38 -19.89
CA LEU A 32 -4.89 -15.12 -18.63
C LEU A 32 -5.56 -14.33 -17.50
N SER A 33 -6.72 -14.79 -17.03
CA SER A 33 -7.55 -14.06 -16.07
C SER A 33 -7.51 -14.65 -14.67
N ASP A 34 -7.42 -13.78 -13.66
CA ASP A 34 -7.64 -14.15 -12.26
C ASP A 34 -9.12 -14.42 -11.94
N ALA A 35 -9.38 -15.05 -10.79
CA ALA A 35 -10.72 -15.45 -10.36
C ALA A 35 -11.60 -14.29 -9.86
N LEU A 36 -11.02 -13.13 -9.58
CA LEU A 36 -11.74 -11.94 -9.08
C LEU A 36 -12.18 -10.99 -10.20
N VAL A 37 -11.83 -11.28 -11.44
CA VAL A 37 -12.18 -10.47 -12.61
C VAL A 37 -13.65 -10.69 -12.98
N ASP A 38 -14.36 -9.61 -13.28
CA ASP A 38 -15.75 -9.65 -13.75
C ASP A 38 -15.85 -10.37 -15.12
N PRO A 39 -16.66 -11.44 -15.23
CA PRO A 39 -16.90 -12.14 -16.48
C PRO A 39 -17.37 -11.24 -17.63
N ALA A 40 -18.03 -10.11 -17.36
CA ALA A 40 -18.48 -9.17 -18.39
C ALA A 40 -17.31 -8.57 -19.20
N LEU A 41 -16.09 -8.53 -18.65
CA LEU A 41 -14.89 -8.10 -19.39
C LEU A 41 -14.57 -9.01 -20.59
N ARG A 42 -15.13 -10.21 -20.66
CA ARG A 42 -15.01 -11.11 -21.83
C ARG A 42 -15.64 -10.52 -23.08
N GLU A 43 -16.66 -9.67 -22.93
CA GLU A 43 -17.33 -8.99 -24.04
C GLU A 43 -16.40 -7.99 -24.75
N LEU A 44 -15.35 -7.51 -24.08
CA LEU A 44 -14.36 -6.61 -24.68
C LEU A 44 -13.37 -7.34 -25.59
N ALA A 45 -13.19 -8.66 -25.42
CA ALA A 45 -12.26 -9.47 -26.19
C ALA A 45 -12.87 -10.83 -26.58
N PRO A 46 -13.96 -10.84 -27.36
CA PRO A 46 -14.65 -12.07 -27.75
C PRO A 46 -13.80 -12.95 -28.69
N GLN A 47 -12.84 -12.36 -29.39
CA GLN A 47 -11.91 -13.08 -30.28
C GLN A 47 -10.79 -13.80 -29.52
N ALA A 48 -10.52 -13.41 -28.28
CA ALA A 48 -9.35 -13.89 -27.54
C ALA A 48 -9.59 -15.28 -26.96
N THR A 49 -8.52 -16.08 -26.84
CA THR A 49 -8.57 -17.32 -26.05
C THR A 49 -8.44 -16.99 -24.56
N TRP A 50 -9.48 -17.28 -23.78
CA TRP A 50 -9.51 -17.02 -22.34
C TRP A 50 -9.04 -18.23 -21.52
N ILE A 51 -8.08 -18.01 -20.63
CA ILE A 51 -7.51 -19.01 -19.73
C ILE A 51 -7.67 -18.54 -18.28
N ASP A 52 -8.53 -19.22 -17.51
CA ASP A 52 -8.75 -18.89 -16.10
C ASP A 52 -7.64 -19.49 -15.22
N VAL A 53 -6.79 -18.65 -14.63
CA VAL A 53 -5.66 -19.08 -13.80
C VAL A 53 -5.93 -18.96 -12.30
N GLY A 54 -6.98 -18.26 -11.90
CA GLY A 54 -7.32 -18.03 -10.48
C GLY A 54 -8.10 -19.15 -9.77
N LYS A 55 -8.34 -20.30 -10.43
CA LYS A 55 -9.13 -21.39 -9.80
C LYS A 55 -8.42 -21.89 -8.54
N ARG A 56 -9.17 -21.93 -7.43
CA ARG A 56 -8.76 -22.27 -6.04
C ARG A 56 -8.07 -23.65 -5.85
N GLY A 57 -7.82 -24.40 -6.91
CA GLY A 57 -7.13 -25.69 -6.90
C GLY A 57 -5.61 -25.60 -6.86
N PHE A 58 -5.02 -24.46 -7.17
CA PHE A 58 -3.57 -24.31 -7.23
C PHE A 58 -3.04 -23.66 -5.93
N ARG A 59 -2.44 -24.46 -5.04
CA ARG A 59 -1.85 -23.98 -3.78
C ARG A 59 -0.37 -23.61 -3.97
N GLY A 60 0.03 -22.44 -3.46
CA GLY A 60 1.43 -22.06 -3.26
C GLY A 60 2.24 -21.71 -4.52
N GLY A 61 3.56 -21.84 -4.44
CA GLY A 61 4.50 -21.46 -5.51
C GLY A 61 4.34 -22.22 -6.83
N ALA A 62 3.80 -23.44 -6.79
CA ALA A 62 3.51 -24.23 -7.99
C ALA A 62 2.46 -23.58 -8.91
N ALA A 63 1.48 -22.87 -8.32
CA ALA A 63 0.48 -22.11 -9.07
C ALA A 63 1.14 -21.01 -9.89
N GLN A 64 2.08 -20.28 -9.28
CA GLN A 64 2.75 -19.17 -9.93
C GLN A 64 3.68 -19.62 -11.04
N ALA A 65 4.42 -20.72 -10.82
CA ALA A 65 5.26 -21.31 -11.85
C ALA A 65 4.45 -21.70 -13.10
N MET A 66 3.24 -22.24 -12.91
CA MET A 66 2.33 -22.57 -14.01
C MET A 66 1.85 -21.32 -14.76
N ILE A 67 1.46 -20.26 -14.04
CA ILE A 67 1.05 -18.98 -14.66
C ILE A 67 2.21 -18.42 -15.50
N ASN A 68 3.41 -18.40 -14.93
CA ASN A 68 4.61 -17.95 -15.63
C ASN A 68 4.86 -18.80 -16.89
N ALA A 69 4.77 -20.13 -16.80
CA ALA A 69 4.92 -21.01 -17.96
C ALA A 69 3.89 -20.71 -19.07
N LEU A 70 2.62 -20.45 -18.71
CA LEU A 70 1.59 -20.06 -19.67
C LEU A 70 1.90 -18.70 -20.31
N LEU A 71 2.32 -17.71 -19.52
CA LEU A 71 2.73 -16.39 -20.03
C LEU A 71 3.85 -16.52 -21.06
N LEU A 72 4.89 -17.30 -20.74
CA LEU A 72 6.03 -17.50 -21.64
C LEU A 72 5.65 -18.28 -22.90
N ARG A 73 4.84 -19.33 -22.76
CA ARG A 73 4.36 -20.13 -23.89
C ARG A 73 3.57 -19.27 -24.88
N HIS A 74 2.59 -18.52 -24.38
CA HIS A 74 1.75 -17.69 -25.23
C HIS A 74 2.47 -16.43 -25.73
N GLY A 75 3.33 -15.81 -24.92
CA GLY A 75 4.09 -14.62 -25.32
C GLY A 75 5.11 -14.89 -26.44
N ARG A 76 5.54 -16.15 -26.62
CA ARG A 76 6.35 -16.57 -27.78
C ARG A 76 5.52 -16.85 -29.03
N ALA A 77 4.26 -17.24 -28.86
CA ALA A 77 3.41 -17.73 -29.94
C ALA A 77 2.44 -16.67 -30.51
N GLN A 78 2.15 -15.62 -29.75
CA GLN A 78 1.09 -14.64 -30.05
C GLN A 78 1.65 -13.23 -30.11
N ALA A 79 0.94 -12.31 -30.76
CA ALA A 79 1.37 -10.92 -30.86
C ALA A 79 1.13 -10.17 -29.54
N LEU A 80 -0.04 -10.39 -28.91
CA LEU A 80 -0.41 -9.79 -27.63
C LEU A 80 -1.07 -10.81 -26.69
N VAL A 81 -0.44 -11.00 -25.53
CA VAL A 81 -1.01 -11.75 -24.41
C VAL A 81 -1.36 -10.79 -23.29
N VAL A 82 -2.58 -10.88 -22.77
CA VAL A 82 -3.02 -10.10 -21.61
C VAL A 82 -3.01 -10.97 -20.36
N ARG A 83 -2.35 -10.48 -19.32
CA ARG A 83 -2.47 -10.97 -17.95
C ARG A 83 -3.43 -10.06 -17.21
N LEU A 84 -4.69 -10.47 -17.09
CA LEU A 84 -5.76 -9.69 -16.47
C LEU A 84 -5.85 -10.01 -14.98
N LYS A 85 -5.59 -9.02 -14.14
CA LYS A 85 -5.43 -9.16 -12.68
C LYS A 85 -6.51 -8.36 -11.97
N GLY A 86 -7.11 -8.93 -10.91
CA GLY A 86 -8.08 -8.21 -10.10
C GLY A 86 -7.43 -7.04 -9.36
N GLY A 87 -8.13 -5.91 -9.28
CA GLY A 87 -7.63 -4.67 -8.68
C GLY A 87 -6.53 -4.02 -9.52
N ASP A 88 -5.40 -3.71 -8.87
CA ASP A 88 -4.19 -3.19 -9.50
C ASP A 88 -3.08 -4.26 -9.50
N PRO A 89 -2.32 -4.44 -10.61
CA PRO A 89 -1.25 -5.43 -10.68
C PRO A 89 -0.19 -5.28 -9.57
N SER A 90 0.08 -4.04 -9.15
CA SER A 90 1.15 -3.70 -8.21
C SER A 90 0.75 -3.86 -6.74
N ILE A 91 -0.56 -3.96 -6.44
CA ILE A 91 -1.06 -4.05 -5.07
C ILE A 91 -1.40 -5.50 -4.74
N PHE A 92 -0.49 -6.17 -4.03
CA PHE A 92 -0.62 -7.58 -3.61
C PHE A 92 -0.89 -8.57 -4.75
N GLY A 93 -0.58 -8.18 -5.99
CA GLY A 93 -0.88 -8.94 -7.20
C GLY A 93 0.26 -9.85 -7.69
N ARG A 94 1.41 -9.89 -7.00
CA ARG A 94 2.58 -10.71 -7.40
C ARG A 94 3.17 -10.35 -8.77
N LEU A 95 3.00 -9.10 -9.20
CA LEU A 95 3.46 -8.62 -10.51
C LEU A 95 4.97 -8.79 -10.72
N GLU A 96 5.79 -8.54 -9.69
CA GLU A 96 7.24 -8.64 -9.79
C GLU A 96 7.69 -10.04 -10.26
N GLU A 97 7.14 -11.09 -9.67
CA GLU A 97 7.47 -12.49 -9.99
C GLU A 97 7.15 -12.83 -11.45
N GLU A 98 6.06 -12.28 -11.98
CA GLU A 98 5.65 -12.46 -13.37
C GLU A 98 6.54 -11.65 -14.33
N LEU A 99 6.86 -10.39 -13.99
CA LEU A 99 7.73 -9.52 -14.78
C LEU A 99 9.15 -10.10 -14.89
N GLN A 100 9.71 -10.60 -13.78
CA GLN A 100 11.04 -11.22 -13.79
C GLN A 100 11.10 -12.42 -14.73
N ALA A 101 10.07 -13.28 -14.72
CA ALA A 101 10.00 -14.43 -15.63
C ALA A 101 9.91 -14.00 -17.10
N VAL A 102 9.10 -12.99 -17.40
CA VAL A 102 8.92 -12.43 -18.76
C VAL A 102 10.23 -11.79 -19.27
N ALA A 103 10.91 -11.01 -18.42
CA ALA A 103 12.18 -10.38 -18.74
C ALA A 103 13.28 -11.43 -18.99
N ALA A 104 13.37 -12.46 -18.14
CA ALA A 104 14.33 -13.56 -18.31
C ALA A 104 14.13 -14.35 -19.62
N ALA A 105 12.92 -14.31 -20.19
CA ALA A 105 12.59 -14.94 -21.47
C ALA A 105 12.79 -14.00 -22.68
N GLY A 106 13.25 -12.76 -22.48
CA GLY A 106 13.45 -11.77 -23.54
C GLY A 106 12.16 -11.25 -24.17
N LEU A 107 11.03 -11.34 -23.46
CA LEU A 107 9.73 -10.87 -23.92
C LEU A 107 9.46 -9.43 -23.43
N GLN A 108 8.71 -8.65 -24.21
CA GLN A 108 8.33 -7.30 -23.80
C GLN A 108 7.14 -7.33 -22.84
N ALA A 109 7.18 -6.47 -21.83
CA ALA A 109 6.10 -6.31 -20.85
C ALA A 109 5.60 -4.86 -20.80
N GLU A 110 4.29 -4.68 -20.72
CA GLU A 110 3.63 -3.41 -20.39
C GLU A 110 2.79 -3.62 -19.12
N VAL A 111 2.81 -2.66 -18.19
CA VAL A 111 1.96 -2.66 -17.00
C VAL A 111 0.94 -1.53 -17.13
N VAL A 112 -0.34 -1.88 -17.02
CA VAL A 112 -1.47 -0.96 -17.05
C VAL A 112 -2.12 -0.95 -15.67
N PRO A 113 -2.16 0.20 -14.98
CA PRO A 113 -2.73 0.29 -13.64
C PRO A 113 -4.24 0.05 -13.65
N GLY A 114 -4.78 -0.33 -12.50
CA GLY A 114 -6.20 -0.52 -12.26
C GLY A 114 -6.69 0.15 -10.99
N VAL A 115 -8.01 0.28 -10.85
CA VAL A 115 -8.62 0.74 -9.61
C VAL A 115 -8.48 -0.38 -8.56
N THR A 116 -7.83 -0.08 -7.44
CA THR A 116 -7.67 -1.05 -6.34
C THR A 116 -8.90 -1.10 -5.43
N ALA A 117 -9.12 -2.24 -4.77
CA ALA A 117 -10.27 -2.46 -3.90
C ALA A 117 -10.36 -1.46 -2.73
N ALA A 118 -9.24 -0.93 -2.24
CA ALA A 118 -9.27 0.12 -1.21
C ALA A 118 -9.98 1.41 -1.68
N LEU A 119 -9.70 1.85 -2.91
CA LEU A 119 -10.33 3.05 -3.46
C LEU A 119 -11.79 2.82 -3.79
N ALA A 120 -12.11 1.62 -4.30
CA ALA A 120 -13.49 1.20 -4.54
C ALA A 120 -14.30 1.17 -3.24
N ALA A 121 -13.73 0.63 -2.17
CA ALA A 121 -14.38 0.59 -0.86
C ALA A 121 -14.60 1.99 -0.29
N ALA A 122 -13.65 2.91 -0.47
CA ALA A 122 -13.81 4.31 -0.09
C ALA A 122 -14.94 4.99 -0.88
N ALA A 123 -15.08 4.68 -2.18
CA ALA A 123 -16.16 5.18 -3.01
C ALA A 123 -17.53 4.63 -2.58
N ASP A 124 -17.63 3.32 -2.37
CA ASP A 124 -18.86 2.63 -1.95
C ASP A 124 -19.37 3.16 -0.59
N THR A 125 -18.45 3.35 0.35
CA THR A 125 -18.77 3.88 1.69
C THR A 125 -18.95 5.39 1.72
N ARG A 126 -18.52 6.09 0.66
CA ARG A 126 -18.42 7.56 0.61
C ARG A 126 -17.56 8.13 1.74
N LEU A 127 -16.57 7.37 2.20
CA LEU A 127 -15.61 7.78 3.21
C LEU A 127 -14.22 7.86 2.57
N PRO A 128 -13.65 9.06 2.38
CA PRO A 128 -12.34 9.18 1.77
C PRO A 128 -11.26 8.62 2.70
N LEU A 129 -10.27 7.92 2.13
CA LEU A 129 -9.15 7.35 2.88
C LEU A 129 -8.25 8.42 3.54
N THR A 130 -8.28 9.64 3.03
CA THR A 130 -7.55 10.78 3.58
C THR A 130 -8.48 11.94 3.86
N ARG A 131 -8.11 12.76 4.84
CA ARG A 131 -8.82 13.98 5.23
C ARG A 131 -7.83 15.06 5.61
N ARG A 132 -8.08 16.26 5.10
CA ARG A 132 -7.27 17.43 5.44
C ARG A 132 -7.41 17.74 6.94
N GLY A 133 -6.29 18.02 7.59
CA GLY A 133 -6.23 18.39 9.01
C GLY A 133 -6.09 17.20 9.97
N HIS A 134 -6.67 16.05 9.63
CA HIS A 134 -6.67 14.84 10.47
C HIS A 134 -6.93 13.65 9.54
N GLY A 135 -5.90 12.86 9.19
CA GLY A 135 -5.96 11.81 8.16
C GLY A 135 -5.05 12.01 6.95
N ARG A 136 -3.73 12.14 7.14
CA ARG A 136 -2.76 12.46 6.07
C ARG A 136 -1.97 11.26 5.56
N SER A 137 -2.16 10.09 6.15
CA SER A 137 -1.45 8.86 5.81
C SER A 137 -2.41 7.70 5.57
N VAL A 138 -2.09 6.85 4.60
CA VAL A 138 -2.82 5.62 4.28
C VAL A 138 -1.80 4.48 4.19
N SER A 139 -2.06 3.38 4.89
CA SER A 139 -1.31 2.14 4.79
C SER A 139 -2.18 1.07 4.15
N LEU A 140 -1.63 0.33 3.18
CA LEU A 140 -2.26 -0.85 2.61
C LEU A 140 -1.50 -2.07 3.10
N SER A 141 -2.18 -3.03 3.71
CA SER A 141 -1.57 -4.21 4.31
C SER A 141 -2.41 -5.46 4.03
N THR A 142 -1.82 -6.64 4.21
CA THR A 142 -2.57 -7.91 4.16
C THR A 142 -2.74 -8.46 5.56
N ALA A 143 -3.92 -8.98 5.88
CA ALA A 143 -4.18 -9.59 7.18
C ALA A 143 -3.32 -10.83 7.45
N VAL A 144 -2.82 -11.49 6.39
CA VAL A 144 -1.94 -12.67 6.48
C VAL A 144 -0.53 -12.30 6.98
N THR A 145 -0.12 -11.04 6.82
CA THR A 145 1.22 -10.58 7.23
C THR A 145 1.29 -10.18 8.71
N PHE A 146 0.15 -9.93 9.37
CA PHE A 146 0.14 -9.55 10.79
C PHE A 146 0.61 -10.67 11.72
N GLU A 147 0.39 -11.94 11.35
CA GLU A 147 0.92 -13.10 12.10
C GLU A 147 2.47 -13.16 12.07
N ARG A 148 3.11 -12.75 10.97
CA ARG A 148 4.57 -12.89 10.79
C ARG A 148 5.38 -11.76 11.39
N LEU A 149 4.85 -10.53 11.39
CA LEU A 149 5.53 -9.38 11.99
C LEU A 149 5.67 -9.52 13.51
N GLN A 150 4.68 -10.15 14.18
CA GLN A 150 4.77 -10.42 15.62
C GLN A 150 5.71 -11.58 15.96
N ALA A 151 5.76 -12.64 15.13
CA ALA A 151 6.72 -13.73 15.33
C ALA A 151 8.18 -13.27 15.20
N THR A 152 8.44 -12.24 14.39
CA THR A 152 9.77 -11.66 14.21
C THR A 152 10.11 -10.66 15.34
N ALA A 153 9.12 -9.91 15.84
CA ALA A 153 9.31 -8.99 16.97
C ALA A 153 9.44 -9.69 18.33
N ALA A 154 8.82 -10.86 18.51
CA ALA A 154 8.91 -11.68 19.71
C ALA A 154 10.18 -12.56 19.78
N SER A 155 10.96 -12.61 18.70
CA SER A 155 12.22 -13.37 18.62
C SER A 155 13.40 -12.41 18.67
N GLN A 156 13.59 -11.68 19.78
CA GLN A 156 14.89 -11.07 20.05
C GLN A 156 15.90 -12.17 20.36
N PRO A 157 17.12 -12.16 19.78
CA PRO A 157 18.16 -13.11 20.18
C PRO A 157 18.55 -12.85 21.64
N LEU A 158 18.68 -13.93 22.44
CA LEU A 158 19.36 -13.85 23.74
C LEU A 158 20.76 -13.23 23.55
N PRO A 159 21.25 -12.41 24.50
CA PRO A 159 22.61 -11.91 24.44
C PRO A 159 23.57 -13.10 24.50
N VAL A 160 24.44 -13.18 23.49
CA VAL A 160 25.52 -14.15 23.44
C VAL A 160 26.44 -13.86 24.62
N ALA A 161 26.59 -14.82 25.52
CA ALA A 161 27.55 -14.74 26.62
C ALA A 161 28.95 -14.54 26.05
N GLU A 162 29.67 -13.53 26.54
CA GLU A 162 31.08 -13.29 26.24
C GLU A 162 31.91 -14.49 26.69
N GLU A 163 32.36 -15.31 25.74
CA GLU A 163 33.46 -16.25 25.99
C GLU A 163 34.77 -15.46 26.09
N GLN A 164 35.28 -15.40 27.32
CA GLN A 164 36.63 -14.95 27.65
C GLN A 164 37.65 -15.89 27.00
N GLY A 165 38.20 -15.49 25.86
CA GLY A 165 39.37 -16.12 25.23
C GLY A 165 40.68 -15.70 25.94
N PRO A 166 41.67 -16.60 26.04
CA PRO A 166 42.77 -16.46 26.98
C PRO A 166 43.84 -15.47 26.50
N VAL A 167 44.38 -14.75 27.49
CA VAL A 167 45.60 -13.94 27.42
C VAL A 167 46.80 -14.82 27.10
N ASN A 168 47.53 -14.54 26.02
CA ASN A 168 48.97 -14.79 26.04
C ASN A 168 49.81 -13.82 25.21
N ARG A 169 50.97 -13.53 25.79
CA ARG A 169 51.92 -12.45 25.57
C ARG A 169 52.86 -12.77 24.42
N SER A 170 53.25 -11.75 23.66
CA SER A 170 54.55 -11.70 22.98
C SER A 170 54.91 -10.23 22.68
N ALA A 171 56.00 -9.77 23.29
CA ALA A 171 56.56 -8.44 23.11
C ALA A 171 57.33 -8.33 21.77
N PRO A 172 57.40 -7.14 21.15
CA PRO A 172 58.42 -6.81 20.16
C PRO A 172 59.59 -6.06 20.83
N VAL A 173 60.81 -6.36 20.39
CA VAL A 173 62.05 -5.63 20.77
C VAL A 173 62.55 -4.82 19.57
N GLY A 174 62.69 -3.51 19.79
CA GLY A 174 63.62 -2.58 19.11
C GLY A 174 63.21 -2.08 17.72
N ALA A 175 63.51 -0.85 17.29
CA ALA A 175 64.06 0.35 17.91
C ALA A 175 63.82 1.51 16.92
N ALA A 176 63.38 2.68 17.40
CA ALA A 176 64.07 3.98 17.28
C ALA A 176 63.51 4.92 16.19
N GLY A 177 63.25 6.18 16.59
CA GLY A 177 63.07 7.31 15.68
C GLY A 177 62.04 8.37 16.11
N ASP A 178 62.48 9.25 17.01
CA ASP A 178 62.09 10.67 17.20
C ASP A 178 60.63 11.13 17.42
N GLU A 179 60.41 11.55 18.67
CA GLU A 179 59.48 12.60 19.16
C GLU A 179 60.07 14.01 18.82
N PRO A 180 59.40 15.19 19.00
CA PRO A 180 58.31 15.39 19.94
C PRO A 180 57.19 16.43 19.61
N ARG A 181 56.17 16.39 20.48
CA ARG A 181 55.36 17.52 21.02
C ARG A 181 54.32 18.23 20.14
N ARG A 182 53.04 18.08 20.55
CA ARG A 182 52.42 18.93 21.59
C ARG A 182 51.13 18.31 22.15
N ARG A 183 51.11 18.15 23.48
CA ARG A 183 49.91 17.95 24.30
C ARG A 183 49.24 19.30 24.58
N LEU A 184 47.93 19.27 24.81
CA LEU A 184 47.19 19.75 26.00
C LEU A 184 45.69 19.56 25.65
N GLY A 185 44.95 18.66 26.30
CA GLY A 185 44.27 18.84 27.61
C GLY A 185 42.79 19.14 27.31
N ALA A 186 41.84 18.20 27.37
CA ALA A 186 41.21 17.57 28.55
C ALA A 186 40.56 18.58 29.51
N GLU A 187 39.23 18.59 29.56
CA GLU A 187 38.34 18.95 30.70
C GLU A 187 36.90 18.52 30.32
N THR A 188 36.37 17.38 30.78
CA THR A 188 35.54 17.16 32.01
C THR A 188 34.48 18.25 32.23
N ALA A 189 33.22 17.99 31.88
CA ALA A 189 32.18 17.32 32.68
C ALA A 189 31.47 18.26 33.66
N GLU A 190 30.17 18.50 33.45
CA GLU A 190 29.26 18.67 34.59
C GLU A 190 27.81 18.32 34.25
N THR A 191 27.30 17.38 35.04
CA THR A 191 25.91 16.96 35.13
C THR A 191 25.23 17.83 36.17
N THR A 192 24.06 18.38 35.88
CA THR A 192 23.12 18.81 36.92
C THR A 192 21.74 18.24 36.60
N ARG A 193 21.32 17.27 37.41
CA ARG A 193 19.94 16.80 37.51
C ARG A 193 19.13 17.86 38.26
N GLY A 194 18.00 18.25 37.67
CA GLY A 194 16.89 18.88 38.38
C GLY A 194 15.63 18.05 38.09
N ASP A 195 15.17 17.33 39.10
CA ASP A 195 13.93 16.55 39.11
C ASP A 195 12.74 17.47 39.44
N ALA A 196 11.65 17.33 38.68
CA ALA A 196 10.32 17.82 39.03
C ALA A 196 9.27 16.95 38.34
N THR A 197 8.95 15.82 38.98
CA THR A 197 7.58 15.32 39.21
C THR A 197 6.54 15.62 38.11
N ARG A 198 6.47 14.75 37.10
CA ARG A 198 5.27 14.54 36.29
C ARG A 198 4.67 13.17 36.60
N SER A 199 3.44 13.18 37.14
CA SER A 199 2.57 12.02 37.22
C SER A 199 2.40 11.37 35.83
N PRO A 200 2.55 10.04 35.67
CA PRO A 200 2.37 9.40 34.38
C PRO A 200 0.90 8.96 34.24
N THR A 201 0.02 9.87 33.85
CA THR A 201 -1.20 9.50 33.12
C THR A 201 -0.91 9.64 31.62
N GLY A 202 -0.05 8.76 31.11
CA GLY A 202 0.28 8.66 29.70
C GLY A 202 -0.01 7.26 29.22
N THR A 203 -1.16 7.06 28.59
CA THR A 203 -1.40 5.88 27.74
C THR A 203 -0.30 5.86 26.68
N ALA A 204 0.45 4.77 26.61
CA ALA A 204 1.54 4.60 25.65
C ALA A 204 1.04 4.89 24.22
N PRO A 205 1.83 5.57 23.36
CA PRO A 205 1.42 5.79 21.99
C PRO A 205 1.33 4.45 21.27
N ALA A 206 0.11 4.09 20.87
CA ALA A 206 -0.15 3.00 19.96
C ALA A 206 0.61 3.24 18.65
N SER A 207 1.50 2.33 18.28
CA SER A 207 2.24 2.42 17.02
C SER A 207 1.35 1.98 15.85
N HIS A 208 0.35 2.79 15.49
CA HIS A 208 -0.33 2.65 14.21
C HIS A 208 0.58 3.22 13.10
N SER A 209 0.60 2.57 11.95
CA SER A 209 1.49 2.92 10.84
C SER A 209 0.96 4.09 10.00
N ALA A 210 -0.35 4.34 10.08
CA ALA A 210 -1.03 5.40 9.37
C ALA A 210 -2.37 5.78 10.04
N ASP A 211 -2.86 6.98 9.73
CA ASP A 211 -4.18 7.48 10.18
C ASP A 211 -5.34 6.62 9.64
N THR A 212 -5.15 6.04 8.46
CA THR A 212 -6.06 5.09 7.83
C THR A 212 -5.28 3.84 7.43
N GLU A 213 -5.69 2.68 7.95
CA GLU A 213 -5.12 1.40 7.55
C GLU A 213 -6.16 0.58 6.79
N VAL A 214 -5.77 0.03 5.64
CA VAL A 214 -6.63 -0.81 4.80
C VAL A 214 -6.06 -2.21 4.70
N PHE A 215 -6.83 -3.19 5.16
CA PHE A 215 -6.46 -4.59 5.21
C PHE A 215 -7.14 -5.37 4.09
N TYR A 216 -6.31 -5.99 3.25
CA TYR A 216 -6.70 -6.96 2.24
C TYR A 216 -6.68 -8.37 2.83
N MET A 217 -7.45 -9.28 2.20
CA MET A 217 -7.51 -10.70 2.58
C MET A 217 -7.94 -10.93 4.05
N ALA A 218 -8.72 -10.01 4.61
CA ALA A 218 -9.12 -10.04 6.02
C ALA A 218 -10.39 -10.84 6.30
N GLY A 219 -11.20 -11.18 5.27
CA GLY A 219 -12.57 -11.67 5.44
C GLY A 219 -12.75 -12.92 6.31
N ARG A 220 -11.74 -13.80 6.39
CA ARG A 220 -11.78 -15.00 7.25
C ARG A 220 -11.23 -14.80 8.66
N GLN A 221 -10.66 -13.64 8.95
CA GLN A 221 -9.84 -13.39 10.13
C GLN A 221 -10.23 -12.11 10.87
N LEU A 222 -11.46 -11.60 10.68
CA LEU A 222 -11.90 -10.32 11.23
C LEU A 222 -11.76 -10.23 12.77
N ALA A 223 -12.15 -11.29 13.48
CA ALA A 223 -12.01 -11.34 14.94
C ALA A 223 -10.54 -11.39 15.40
N THR A 224 -9.67 -12.07 14.64
CA THR A 224 -8.23 -12.12 14.93
C THR A 224 -7.58 -10.77 14.65
N LEU A 225 -7.90 -10.16 13.51
CA LEU A 225 -7.44 -8.82 13.13
C LEU A 225 -7.84 -7.78 14.19
N SER A 226 -9.08 -7.80 14.67
CA SER A 226 -9.56 -6.95 15.76
C SER A 226 -8.66 -7.03 17.00
N ARG A 227 -8.44 -8.25 17.51
CA ARG A 227 -7.59 -8.46 18.70
C ARG A 227 -6.16 -8.01 18.48
N GLN A 228 -5.59 -8.28 17.31
CA GLN A 228 -4.22 -7.89 16.97
C GLN A 228 -4.06 -6.37 16.92
N LEU A 229 -4.98 -5.66 16.26
CA LEU A 229 -4.93 -4.19 16.18
C LEU A 229 -5.09 -3.54 17.56
N MET A 230 -5.96 -4.07 18.41
CA MET A 230 -6.08 -3.60 19.79
C MET A 230 -4.80 -3.88 20.60
N ALA A 231 -4.17 -5.03 20.40
CA ALA A 231 -2.90 -5.36 21.05
C ALA A 231 -1.74 -4.45 20.62
N THR A 232 -1.77 -3.91 19.39
CA THR A 232 -0.82 -2.88 18.92
C THR A 232 -1.20 -1.46 19.34
N GLY A 233 -2.27 -1.32 20.12
CA GLY A 233 -2.68 -0.08 20.79
C GLY A 233 -3.84 0.68 20.12
N TRP A 234 -4.44 0.17 19.04
CA TRP A 234 -5.64 0.82 18.50
C TRP A 234 -6.77 0.84 19.54
N PRO A 235 -7.40 1.99 19.81
CA PRO A 235 -8.55 2.06 20.72
C PRO A 235 -9.67 1.11 20.29
N ALA A 236 -10.30 0.43 21.24
CA ALA A 236 -11.45 -0.45 20.99
C ALA A 236 -12.62 0.24 20.27
N THR A 237 -12.76 1.55 20.47
CA THR A 237 -13.79 2.40 19.86
C THR A 237 -13.42 2.93 18.47
N THR A 238 -12.24 2.60 17.95
CA THR A 238 -11.78 3.05 16.63
C THR A 238 -12.79 2.63 15.57
N PRO A 239 -13.27 3.56 14.72
CA PRO A 239 -14.16 3.21 13.62
C PRO A 239 -13.49 2.26 12.63
N THR A 240 -14.24 1.24 12.22
CA THR A 240 -13.87 0.31 11.15
C THR A 240 -15.00 0.19 10.14
N SER A 241 -14.64 -0.08 8.90
CA SER A 241 -15.54 -0.26 7.77
C SER A 241 -15.17 -1.56 7.06
N VAL A 242 -16.10 -2.50 6.97
CA VAL A 242 -15.92 -3.77 6.26
C VAL A 242 -16.69 -3.69 4.96
N VAL A 243 -15.99 -3.85 3.84
CA VAL A 243 -16.59 -3.78 2.50
C VAL A 243 -16.29 -5.07 1.75
N SER A 244 -17.34 -5.77 1.36
CA SER A 244 -17.27 -6.94 0.49
C SER A 244 -17.65 -6.59 -0.93
N ARG A 245 -16.94 -7.19 -1.89
CA ARG A 245 -17.17 -6.96 -3.34
C ARG A 245 -17.17 -5.46 -3.67
N ALA A 246 -16.16 -4.76 -3.16
CA ALA A 246 -16.02 -3.32 -3.35
C ALA A 246 -16.02 -2.95 -4.85
N GLY A 247 -16.79 -1.93 -5.22
CA GLY A 247 -16.97 -1.49 -6.61
C GLY A 247 -17.88 -2.39 -7.45
N CYS A 248 -18.49 -3.43 -6.90
CA CYS A 248 -19.55 -4.19 -7.58
C CYS A 248 -20.93 -3.61 -7.29
N THR A 249 -21.90 -3.88 -8.16
CA THR A 249 -23.32 -3.52 -7.94
C THR A 249 -23.91 -4.19 -6.70
N ASP A 250 -23.40 -5.35 -6.32
CA ASP A 250 -23.78 -6.11 -5.12
C ASP A 250 -22.80 -5.93 -3.95
N SER A 251 -22.06 -4.80 -3.94
CA SER A 251 -21.20 -4.41 -2.82
C SER A 251 -21.98 -4.37 -1.51
N LEU A 252 -21.34 -4.85 -0.44
CA LEU A 252 -21.94 -4.95 0.88
C LEU A 252 -21.02 -4.28 1.89
N TYR A 253 -21.59 -3.41 2.73
CA TYR A 253 -20.88 -2.58 3.69
C TYR A 253 -21.45 -2.73 5.09
N SER A 254 -20.58 -2.74 6.10
CA SER A 254 -20.96 -2.54 7.49
C SER A 254 -19.90 -1.75 8.27
N ALA A 255 -20.35 -0.99 9.27
CA ALA A 255 -19.50 -0.17 10.14
C ALA A 255 -19.49 -0.76 11.55
N HIS A 256 -18.31 -0.81 12.18
CA HIS A 256 -18.14 -1.40 13.51
C HIS A 256 -17.09 -0.62 14.32
N PRO A 257 -17.25 -0.48 15.64
CA PRO A 257 -16.11 -0.28 16.52
C PRO A 257 -15.09 -1.41 16.36
N LEU A 258 -13.80 -1.13 16.51
CA LEU A 258 -12.74 -2.12 16.33
C LEU A 258 -12.94 -3.37 17.21
N ALA A 259 -13.39 -3.21 18.45
CA ALA A 259 -13.68 -4.33 19.36
C ALA A 259 -14.79 -5.27 18.86
N GLU A 260 -15.67 -4.77 17.99
CA GLU A 260 -16.84 -5.49 17.48
C GLU A 260 -16.66 -5.97 16.04
N LEU A 261 -15.53 -5.67 15.40
CA LEU A 261 -15.21 -6.05 14.01
C LEU A 261 -15.43 -7.55 13.72
N GLY A 262 -15.27 -8.43 14.71
CA GLY A 262 -15.56 -9.86 14.57
C GLY A 262 -17.02 -10.19 14.21
N GLN A 263 -17.99 -9.35 14.61
CA GLN A 263 -19.41 -9.54 14.33
C GLN A 263 -19.73 -9.44 12.82
N ALA A 264 -18.90 -8.72 12.06
CA ALA A 264 -19.02 -8.61 10.61
C ALA A 264 -18.78 -9.94 9.86
N ALA A 265 -18.19 -10.96 10.51
CA ALA A 265 -17.78 -12.19 9.85
C ALA A 265 -18.92 -12.94 9.15
N MET A 266 -20.10 -13.02 9.77
CA MET A 266 -21.26 -13.69 9.18
C MET A 266 -21.79 -12.94 7.94
N LEU A 267 -21.93 -11.62 8.06
CA LEU A 267 -22.46 -10.77 6.99
C LEU A 267 -21.57 -10.80 5.73
N HIS A 268 -20.25 -10.84 5.93
CA HIS A 268 -19.26 -10.77 4.86
C HIS A 268 -18.70 -12.16 4.45
N GLN A 269 -19.31 -13.25 4.92
CA GLN A 269 -18.79 -14.60 4.73
C GLN A 269 -18.70 -14.99 3.25
N GLY A 270 -17.57 -15.58 2.86
CA GLY A 270 -17.37 -16.13 1.51
C GLY A 270 -17.17 -15.09 0.40
N ARG A 271 -17.14 -13.79 0.75
CA ARG A 271 -16.95 -12.69 -0.19
C ARG A 271 -15.52 -12.14 -0.10
N PRO A 272 -14.93 -11.68 -1.22
CA PRO A 272 -13.71 -10.87 -1.16
C PRO A 272 -13.98 -9.60 -0.35
N THR A 273 -13.15 -9.34 0.65
CA THR A 273 -13.41 -8.31 1.67
C THR A 273 -12.15 -7.51 1.96
N VAL A 274 -12.33 -6.19 2.03
CA VAL A 274 -11.35 -5.23 2.55
C VAL A 274 -11.89 -4.61 3.84
N VAL A 275 -10.99 -4.33 4.78
CA VAL A 275 -11.32 -3.66 6.05
C VAL A 275 -10.56 -2.35 6.12
N ILE A 276 -11.26 -1.25 6.37
CA ILE A 276 -10.69 0.08 6.57
C ILE A 276 -10.79 0.39 8.06
N VAL A 277 -9.71 0.88 8.67
CA VAL A 277 -9.60 1.21 10.09
C VAL A 277 -9.15 2.65 10.25
N GLY A 278 -9.74 3.38 11.19
CA GLY A 278 -9.32 4.74 11.55
C GLY A 278 -10.05 5.83 10.76
N VAL A 279 -9.32 6.84 10.29
CA VAL A 279 -9.91 8.06 9.73
C VAL A 279 -10.76 7.76 8.49
N GLY A 280 -10.29 6.87 7.62
CA GLY A 280 -11.02 6.45 6.41
C GLY A 280 -12.30 5.66 6.68
N ALA A 281 -12.51 5.17 7.90
CA ALA A 281 -13.74 4.50 8.32
C ALA A 281 -14.64 5.37 9.22
N SER A 282 -14.16 6.54 9.62
CA SER A 282 -14.90 7.46 10.47
C SER A 282 -15.89 8.26 9.63
N PRO A 283 -17.15 8.45 10.02
CA PRO A 283 -18.03 9.39 9.34
C PRO A 283 -17.45 10.82 9.41
N PRO A 284 -17.83 11.74 8.50
CA PRO A 284 -17.49 13.14 8.67
C PRO A 284 -18.07 13.65 10.00
N GLY A 285 -17.22 14.13 10.90
CA GLY A 285 -17.67 14.81 12.11
C GLY A 285 -18.43 16.09 11.75
N PRO A 286 -19.19 16.68 12.71
CA PRO A 286 -19.72 18.02 12.52
C PRO A 286 -18.55 18.94 12.16
N ARG A 287 -18.71 19.75 11.11
CA ARG A 287 -17.71 20.78 10.79
C ARG A 287 -17.63 21.65 12.04
N GLY A 288 -16.49 21.63 12.74
CA GLY A 288 -16.19 22.69 13.69
C GLY A 288 -16.39 24.04 12.98
N PRO A 289 -16.80 25.10 13.69
CA PRO A 289 -17.02 26.39 13.07
C PRO A 289 -15.81 26.69 12.19
N CYS A 290 -16.07 27.00 10.93
CA CYS A 290 -15.03 27.44 10.01
C CYS A 290 -14.29 28.56 10.74
N SER A 291 -13.08 28.28 11.22
CA SER A 291 -12.22 29.32 11.76
C SER A 291 -12.05 30.26 10.59
N ALA A 292 -12.77 31.39 10.64
CA ALA A 292 -12.70 32.42 9.63
C ALA A 292 -11.22 32.65 9.43
N ALA A 293 -10.74 32.37 8.22
CA ALA A 293 -9.38 32.65 7.86
C ALA A 293 -9.12 34.09 8.32
N ARG A 294 -8.11 34.28 9.19
CA ARG A 294 -7.61 35.62 9.52
C ARG A 294 -7.51 36.37 8.19
N PRO A 295 -8.11 37.56 8.06
CA PRO A 295 -8.06 38.30 6.81
C PRO A 295 -6.58 38.38 6.43
N ALA A 296 -6.24 37.77 5.29
CA ALA A 296 -4.91 37.88 4.73
C ALA A 296 -4.63 39.37 4.63
N ASP A 297 -3.50 39.79 5.20
CA ASP A 297 -2.96 41.13 5.06
C ASP A 297 -2.83 41.41 3.56
N ARG A 298 -3.84 42.10 3.01
CA ARG A 298 -3.90 42.43 1.59
C ARG A 298 -2.98 43.63 1.42
N THR A 299 -1.69 43.38 1.24
CA THR A 299 -0.81 44.34 0.61
C THR A 299 -1.38 44.63 -0.78
N PRO A 300 -1.79 45.88 -1.10
CA PRO A 300 -2.35 46.18 -2.40
C PRO A 300 -1.28 45.98 -3.48
N LEU A 301 -1.61 45.14 -4.46
CA LEU A 301 -0.86 45.01 -5.71
C LEU A 301 -0.81 46.38 -6.41
N HIS A 302 0.40 46.80 -6.76
CA HIS A 302 0.70 48.03 -7.47
C HIS A 302 -0.03 48.05 -8.84
N PRO A 303 -0.68 49.17 -9.26
CA PRO A 303 -1.35 49.21 -10.54
C PRO A 303 -0.34 49.17 -11.69
N ALA A 304 -0.59 48.28 -12.65
CA ALA A 304 0.17 48.13 -13.88
C ALA A 304 0.13 49.43 -14.70
N GLN A 305 1.29 49.89 -15.16
CA GLN A 305 1.39 51.01 -16.10
C GLN A 305 0.93 50.58 -17.51
N PRO A 306 0.18 51.42 -18.25
CA PRO A 306 -0.21 51.11 -19.62
C PRO A 306 0.95 51.37 -20.59
N HIS A 307 1.41 50.34 -21.28
CA HIS A 307 2.30 50.48 -22.42
C HIS A 307 1.50 51.01 -23.63
N LEU A 308 1.79 52.24 -24.06
CA LEU A 308 1.33 52.78 -25.34
C LEU A 308 1.96 51.97 -26.50
N HIS A 309 1.12 51.30 -27.28
CA HIS A 309 1.47 50.80 -28.61
C HIS A 309 1.02 51.84 -29.64
N THR A 310 1.97 52.58 -30.21
CA THR A 310 1.72 53.42 -31.40
C THR A 310 1.84 52.55 -32.65
N ASN A 311 0.75 52.41 -33.38
CA ASN A 311 0.70 51.79 -34.70
C ASN A 311 0.67 52.90 -35.77
N PRO A 312 1.59 52.96 -36.74
CA PRO A 312 1.40 53.80 -37.91
C PRO A 312 0.78 52.97 -39.03
N LEU A 313 -0.50 53.25 -39.30
CA LEU A 313 -1.09 53.04 -40.62
C LEU A 313 -0.76 54.26 -41.48
N GLN A 314 -0.14 54.05 -42.63
CA GLN A 314 -0.20 54.97 -43.76
C GLN A 314 -0.19 54.14 -45.05
N ASN A 315 -1.35 54.11 -45.70
CA ASN A 315 -1.49 53.85 -47.14
C ASN A 315 -1.18 55.15 -47.88
N ASP A 316 -0.34 55.07 -48.90
CA ASP A 316 -0.62 55.48 -50.29
C ASP A 316 0.40 54.77 -51.21
#